data_AF-A0A7C6K172-F1
#
_entry.id   AF-A0A7C6K172-F1
#
_cell.length_a   1.000
_cell.length_b   1.000
_cell.length_c   1.000
_cell.angle_alpha   90.00
_cell.angle_beta   90.00
_cell.angle_gamma   90.00
#
_symmetry.space_group_name_H-M   'P 1'
#
loop_
_entity.id
_entity.type
_entity.pdbx_description
1 polymer ?
#
loop_
_entity_poly.entity_id
_entity_poly.type
_entity_poly.pdbx_seq_one_letter_code
_entity_poly.pdbx_strand_id
1 'polypeptide(L)' 'MARKEKKEKEPVVVTKKRRDDSIEVEIKKSPAKTTLGKITIVLIIIGIIVIPVVALIFLLSQA' A
#
# COMPACT_ATOMS: atom_id res chain seq x y z
N MET A 1 27.36 -19.28 -18.92
CA MET A 1 26.04 -19.47 -18.25
C MET A 1 25.88 -18.38 -17.21
N ALA A 2 25.06 -17.37 -17.48
CA ALA A 2 24.81 -16.28 -16.53
C ALA A 2 23.93 -16.80 -15.37
N ARG A 3 24.49 -16.88 -14.16
CA ARG A 3 23.73 -17.20 -12.94
C ARG A 3 22.80 -16.02 -12.65
N LYS A 4 21.50 -16.20 -12.85
CA LYS A 4 20.49 -15.22 -12.41
C LYS A 4 20.45 -15.26 -10.88
N GLU A 5 21.02 -14.25 -10.25
CA GLU A 5 20.84 -14.02 -8.82
C GLU A 5 19.35 -13.79 -8.52
N LYS A 6 18.74 -14.74 -7.81
CA LYS A 6 17.40 -14.56 -7.25
C LYS A 6 17.50 -13.44 -6.21
N LYS A 7 17.07 -12.23 -6.56
CA LYS A 7 16.85 -11.15 -5.59
C LYS A 7 15.80 -11.61 -4.58
N GLU A 8 16.26 -12.01 -3.40
CA GLU A 8 15.43 -12.34 -2.25
C GLU A 8 14.60 -11.11 -1.88
N LYS A 9 13.28 -11.21 -1.96
CA LYS A 9 12.39 -10.09 -1.65
C LYS A 9 12.35 -9.93 -0.13
N GLU A 10 13.03 -8.91 0.38
CA GLU A 10 13.00 -8.62 1.82
C GLU A 10 11.56 -8.56 2.35
N PRO A 11 11.26 -9.22 3.48
CA PRO A 11 9.92 -9.26 4.05
C PRO A 11 9.47 -7.86 4.51
N VAL A 12 8.19 -7.56 4.29
CA VAL A 12 7.58 -6.26 4.63
C VAL A 12 7.51 -6.05 6.15
N VAL A 13 7.37 -7.14 6.89
CA VAL A 13 7.27 -7.19 8.34
C VAL A 13 8.24 -8.26 8.84
N VAL A 14 9.08 -7.91 9.81
CA VAL A 14 9.93 -8.87 10.51
C VAL A 14 9.52 -8.89 11.97
N THR A 15 9.07 -10.05 12.43
CA THR A 15 8.79 -10.31 13.83
C THR A 15 10.08 -10.75 14.50
N LYS A 16 10.66 -9.90 15.33
CA LYS A 16 11.81 -10.25 16.17
C LYS A 16 11.31 -10.59 17.57
N LYS A 17 11.68 -11.77 18.07
CA LYS A 17 11.41 -12.14 19.46
C LYS A 17 12.48 -11.48 20.34
N ARG A 18 12.07 -10.60 21.24
CA ARG A 18 12.98 -10.01 22.24
C ARG A 18 13.33 -11.06 23.30
N ARG A 19 14.34 -10.74 24.12
CA ARG A 19 14.83 -11.56 25.23
C ARG A 19 13.80 -11.76 26.36
N ASP A 20 12.75 -10.95 26.37
CA ASP A 20 11.62 -10.95 27.31
C ASP A 20 10.36 -11.64 26.74
N ASP A 21 10.51 -12.47 25.69
CA ASP A 21 9.42 -13.12 24.95
C ASP A 21 8.42 -12.17 24.26
N SER A 22 8.65 -10.86 24.25
CA SER A 22 7.82 -9.91 23.50
C SER A 22 8.09 -10.01 21.98
N ILE A 23 7.03 -9.89 21.18
CA ILE A 23 7.10 -9.88 19.72
C ILE A 23 7.22 -8.44 19.26
N GLU A 24 8.42 -8.03 18.84
CA GLU A 24 8.62 -6.77 18.12
C GLU A 24 8.28 -6.95 16.66
N VAL A 25 7.27 -6.21 16.21
CA VAL A 25 6.89 -6.16 14.80
C VAL A 25 7.62 -4.97 14.17
N GLU A 26 8.76 -5.23 13.55
CA GLU A 26 9.48 -4.20 12.79
C GLU A 26 8.91 -4.10 11.37
N ILE A 27 8.31 -2.96 11.04
CA ILE A 27 7.88 -2.64 9.68
C ILE A 27 9.13 -2.21 8.90
N LYS A 28 9.79 -3.17 8.24
CA LYS A 28 11.04 -2.90 7.49
C LYS A 28 10.82 -2.11 6.20
N LYS A 29 9.62 -2.17 5.61
CA LYS A 29 9.27 -1.42 4.39
C LYS A 29 8.19 -0.40 4.69
N SER A 30 8.54 0.88 4.53
CA SER A 30 7.57 1.98 4.55
C SER A 30 6.40 1.65 3.62
N PRO A 31 5.14 1.78 4.07
CA PRO A 31 3.96 1.48 3.25
C PRO A 31 3.98 2.21 1.90
N ALA A 32 4.52 3.44 1.84
CA ALA A 32 4.68 4.21 0.61
C ALA A 32 5.62 3.56 -0.44
N LYS A 33 6.52 2.67 0.00
CA LYS A 33 7.42 1.91 -0.89
C LYS A 33 6.85 0.54 -1.26
N THR A 34 5.77 0.09 -0.63
CA THR A 34 5.10 -1.17 -0.96
C THR A 34 4.17 -1.02 -2.16
N THR A 35 4.08 -2.03 -3.03
CA THR A 35 3.16 -2.01 -4.18
C THR A 35 1.71 -1.84 -3.75
N LEU A 36 1.33 -2.50 -2.65
CA LEU A 36 -0.01 -2.37 -2.08
C LEU A 36 -0.29 -0.94 -1.63
N GLY A 37 0.62 -0.32 -0.87
CA GLY A 37 0.46 1.07 -0.42
C GLY A 37 0.37 2.06 -1.58
N LYS A 38 1.13 1.86 -2.66
CA LYS A 38 1.02 2.68 -3.88
C LYS A 38 -0.35 2.54 -4.55
N ILE A 39 -0.86 1.31 -4.68
CA ILE A 39 -2.18 1.05 -5.27
C ILE A 39 -3.28 1.71 -4.43
N THR A 40 -3.21 1.57 -3.10
CA THR A 40 -4.17 2.20 -2.18
C THR A 40 -4.17 3.72 -2.30
N ILE A 41 -3.00 4.35 -2.36
CA ILE A 41 -2.88 5.80 -2.54
C ILE A 41 -3.53 6.24 -3.86
N VAL A 42 -3.26 5.53 -4.96
CA VAL A 42 -3.85 5.84 -6.27
C VAL A 42 -5.38 5.70 -6.24
N LEU A 43 -5.91 4.64 -5.62
CA LEU A 43 -7.35 4.44 -5.44
C LEU A 43 -8.01 5.58 -4.67
N ILE A 44 -7.38 6.05 -3.59
CA ILE A 44 -7.88 7.18 -2.80
C ILE A 44 -7.91 8.46 -3.64
N ILE A 45 -6.84 8.76 -4.37
CA ILE A 45 -6.76 9.95 -5.22
C ILE A 45 -7.85 9.91 -6.30
N ILE A 46 -8.02 8.77 -6.97
CA ILE A 46 -9.08 8.59 -7.97
C ILE A 46 -10.46 8.77 -7.33
N GLY A 47 -10.70 8.18 -6.17
CA GLY A 47 -11.97 8.33 -5.45
C GLY A 47 -12.29 9.79 -5.15
N ILE A 48 -11.32 10.57 -4.65
CA ILE A 48 -11.50 11.99 -4.34
C ILE A 48 -11.86 12.82 -5.59
N ILE A 49 -11.41 12.43 -6.78
CA ILE A 49 -11.72 13.16 -8.02
C ILE A 49 -13.02 12.64 -8.66
N VAL A 50 -13.21 11.33 -8.74
CA VAL A 50 -14.34 10.72 -9.45
C VAL A 50 -15.65 10.91 -8.67
N ILE A 51 -15.62 10.76 -7.34
CA ILE A 51 -16.82 10.90 -6.50
C ILE A 51 -17.50 12.27 -6.69
N PRO A 52 -16.81 13.43 -6.55
CA PRO A 52 -17.47 14.73 -6.73
C PRO A 52 -17.92 14.96 -8.17
N VAL A 53 -17.18 14.48 -9.18
CA VAL A 53 -17.60 14.60 -10.59
C VAL A 53 -18.90 13.84 -10.83
N VAL A 54 -19.01 12.60 -10.37
CA VAL A 54 -20.22 11.79 -10.48
C VAL A 54 -21.37 12.41 -9.68
N ALA A 55 -21.09 12.90 -8.47
CA ALA A 55 -22.10 13.59 -7.65
C ALA A 55 -22.64 14.84 -8.34
N LEU A 56 -21.78 15.64 -8.97
CA LEU A 56 -22.19 16.83 -9.73
C LEU A 56 -23.05 16.45 -10.93
N ILE A 57 -22.65 15.46 -11.72
CA ILE A 57 -23.46 14.97 -12.85
C ILE A 57 -24.83 14.48 -12.38
N PHE A 58 -24.87 13.73 -11.27
CA PHE A 58 -26.10 13.21 -10.70
C PHE A 58 -27.04 14.32 -10.21
N LEU A 59 -26.49 15.35 -9.55
CA LEU A 59 -27.26 16.52 -9.13
C LEU A 59 -27.80 17.32 -10.32
N LEU A 60 -26.98 17.52 -11.36
CA LEU A 60 -27.41 18.21 -12.58
C LEU A 60 -28.41 17.41 -13.40
N SER A 61 -28.38 16.07 -13.33
CA SER A 61 -29.33 15.21 -14.05
C SER A 61 -30.72 15.15 -13.39
N GLN A 62 -30.82 15.57 -12.13
CA GLN A 62 -32.10 15.68 -11.41
C GLN A 62 -32.65 17.11 -11.36
N ALA A 63 -31.87 18.10 -11.81
CA ALA A 63 -32.30 19.49 -11.99
C ALA A 63 -33.05 19.64 -13.32
#